data_AF-A0A525VLK8-F1
#
_entry.id   AF-A0A525VLK8-F1
#
_cell.length_a   1.000
_cell.length_b   1.000
_cell.length_c   1.000
_cell.angle_alpha   90.00
_cell.angle_beta   90.00
_cell.angle_gamma   90.00
#
_symmetry.space_group_name_H-M   'P 1'
#
loop_
_entity.id
_entity.type
_entity.pdbx_description
1 polymer ?
#
loop_
_entity_poly.entity_id
_entity_poly.type
_entity_poly.pdbx_seq_one_letter_code
_entity_poly.pdbx_strand_id
1 'polypeptide(L)'
;MSKSNAIVWEQNLRTLTMQAGQAAELGQWDQVEACYALREEHLLDHPMLPALAMDLSVCDQAVTARIVNARLAIQTQLIETSKIRQNLQGVRSWQGQSEMGPTLMDQLA
;
A
#
# COMPACT_ATOMS: atom_id res chain seq x y z
N MET A 1 -10.78 4.88 40.09
CA MET A 1 -11.04 4.36 38.73
C MET A 1 -11.17 2.83 38.81
N SER A 2 -12.12 2.22 38.09
CA SER A 2 -12.46 0.80 38.20
C SER A 2 -11.54 -0.08 37.33
N LYS A 3 -11.09 -1.23 37.86
CA LYS A 3 -10.33 -2.25 37.11
C LYS A 3 -11.05 -2.71 35.83
N SER A 4 -12.38 -2.63 35.81
CA SER A 4 -13.20 -2.97 34.64
C SER A 4 -12.92 -2.08 33.43
N ASN A 5 -12.62 -0.78 33.63
CA ASN A 5 -12.38 0.15 32.54
C ASN A 5 -11.02 -0.09 31.88
N ALA A 6 -9.99 -0.41 32.68
CA ALA A 6 -8.67 -0.75 32.17
C ALA A 6 -8.70 -2.01 31.29
N ILE A 7 -9.44 -3.05 31.72
CA ILE A 7 -9.57 -4.30 30.94
C ILE A 7 -10.26 -4.03 29.58
N VAL A 8 -11.34 -3.25 29.58
CA VAL A 8 -12.05 -2.90 28.34
C VAL A 8 -11.15 -2.07 27.42
N TRP A 9 -10.40 -1.13 27.97
CA TRP A 9 -9.43 -0.34 27.23
C TRP A 9 -8.34 -1.21 26.58
N GLU A 10 -7.71 -2.13 27.32
CA GLU A 10 -6.71 -3.04 26.76
C GLU A 10 -7.30 -3.89 25.63
N GLN A 11 -8.53 -4.38 25.82
CA GLN A 11 -9.23 -5.17 24.80
C GLN A 11 -9.54 -4.36 23.54
N ASN A 12 -9.91 -3.09 23.69
CA ASN A 12 -10.15 -2.20 22.57
C ASN A 12 -8.87 -1.96 21.76
N LEU A 13 -7.75 -1.69 22.44
CA LEU A 13 -6.44 -1.53 21.78
C LEU A 13 -6.05 -2.80 21.00
N ARG A 14 -6.19 -3.97 21.62
CA ARG A 14 -5.90 -5.25 20.93
C ARG A 14 -6.80 -5.45 19.72
N THR A 15 -8.09 -5.17 19.85
CA THR A 15 -9.06 -5.29 18.76
C THR A 15 -8.70 -4.39 17.59
N LEU A 16 -8.45 -3.09 17.84
CA LEU A 16 -8.08 -2.13 16.80
C LEU A 16 -6.78 -2.51 16.10
N THR A 17 -5.76 -2.94 16.84
CA THR A 17 -4.47 -3.38 16.27
C THR A 17 -4.64 -4.65 15.43
N MET A 18 -5.45 -5.62 15.84
CA MET A 18 -5.74 -6.81 15.02
C MET A 18 -6.53 -6.45 13.76
N GLN A 19 -7.53 -5.55 13.86
CA GLN A 19 -8.30 -5.08 12.70
C GLN A 19 -7.42 -4.36 11.68
N ALA A 20 -6.47 -3.53 12.14
CA ALA A 20 -5.46 -2.92 11.27
C ALA A 20 -4.62 -3.99 10.56
N GLY A 21 -4.20 -5.04 11.29
CA GLY A 21 -3.49 -6.19 10.72
C GLY A 21 -4.28 -6.89 9.59
N GLN A 22 -5.54 -7.20 9.85
CA GLN A 22 -6.44 -7.85 8.87
C GLN A 22 -6.71 -6.96 7.66
N ALA A 23 -6.97 -5.67 7.87
CA ALA A 23 -7.15 -4.71 6.79
C ALA A 23 -5.89 -4.61 5.91
N ALA A 24 -4.70 -4.60 6.52
CA ALA A 24 -3.44 -4.58 5.80
C ALA A 24 -3.19 -5.85 4.97
N GLU A 25 -3.63 -7.03 5.44
CA GLU A 25 -3.59 -8.28 4.68
C GLU A 25 -4.43 -8.22 3.40
N LEU A 26 -5.55 -7.51 3.45
CA LEU A 26 -6.48 -7.35 2.35
C LEU A 26 -6.15 -6.12 1.46
N GLY A 27 -5.10 -5.36 1.79
CA GLY A 27 -4.75 -4.11 1.10
C GLY A 27 -5.76 -2.98 1.29
N GLN A 28 -6.57 -3.03 2.35
CA GLN A 28 -7.59 -2.02 2.68
C GLN A 28 -6.95 -0.87 3.47
N TRP A 29 -6.14 -0.05 2.81
CA TRP A 29 -5.30 0.96 3.48
C TRP A 29 -6.08 2.04 4.23
N ASP A 30 -7.23 2.47 3.70
CA ASP A 30 -8.11 3.44 4.38
C ASP A 30 -8.62 2.88 5.72
N GLN A 31 -8.92 1.58 5.76
CA GLN A 31 -9.35 0.90 6.99
C GLN A 31 -8.18 0.76 7.98
N VAL A 32 -6.96 0.53 7.50
CA VAL A 32 -5.75 0.53 8.35
C VAL A 32 -5.58 1.90 9.01
N GLU A 33 -5.69 2.98 8.25
CA GLU A 33 -5.61 4.35 8.76
C GLU A 33 -6.70 4.64 9.80
N ALA A 34 -7.96 4.29 9.51
CA ALA A 34 -9.07 4.46 10.45
C ALA A 34 -8.85 3.71 11.77
N CYS A 35 -8.30 2.48 11.72
CA CYS A 35 -7.98 1.71 12.93
C CYS A 35 -6.90 2.39 13.77
N TYR A 36 -5.85 2.93 13.14
CA TYR A 36 -4.79 3.64 13.86
C TYR A 36 -5.25 4.98 14.44
N ALA A 37 -6.09 5.72 13.72
CA ALA A 37 -6.68 6.96 14.23
C ALA A 37 -7.50 6.70 15.52
N LEU A 38 -8.40 5.71 15.50
CA LEU A 38 -9.16 5.33 16.69
C LEU A 38 -8.27 4.80 17.81
N ARG A 39 -7.20 4.06 17.48
CA ARG A 39 -6.26 3.57 18.48
C ARG A 39 -5.52 4.71 19.18
N GLU A 40 -5.13 5.74 18.42
CA GLU A 40 -4.47 6.93 18.97
C GLU A 40 -5.34 7.64 20.00
N GLU A 41 -6.65 7.78 19.75
CA GLU A 41 -7.61 8.34 20.70
C GLU A 41 -7.59 7.60 22.04
N HIS A 42 -7.40 6.27 22.01
CA HIS A 42 -7.36 5.44 23.22
C HIS A 42 -6.01 5.42 23.94
N LEU A 43 -4.89 5.77 23.28
CA LEU A 43 -3.55 5.59 23.86
C LEU A 43 -3.29 6.43 25.13
N LEU A 44 -4.02 7.55 25.30
CA LEU A 44 -3.83 8.48 26.41
C LEU A 44 -4.70 8.16 27.63
N ASP A 45 -5.65 7.23 27.51
CA ASP A 45 -6.66 6.96 28.54
C ASP A 45 -6.09 6.25 29.79
N HIS A 46 -5.07 5.40 29.60
CA HIS A 46 -4.51 4.55 30.65
C HIS A 46 -3.00 4.33 30.47
N PRO A 47 -2.24 4.16 31.59
CA PRO A 47 -0.83 3.81 31.51
C PRO A 47 -0.66 2.41 30.91
N MET A 48 0.20 2.31 29.89
CA MET A 48 0.42 1.06 29.15
C MET A 48 1.44 0.16 29.83
N LEU A 49 1.07 -1.10 30.02
CA LEU A 49 1.99 -2.13 30.50
C LEU A 49 3.00 -2.50 29.40
N PRO A 50 4.29 -2.74 29.74
CA PRO A 50 5.30 -3.11 28.75
C PRO A 50 4.96 -4.36 27.94
N ALA A 51 4.30 -5.36 28.56
CA ALA A 51 3.86 -6.56 27.87
C ALA A 51 2.80 -6.26 26.79
N LEU A 52 1.83 -5.41 27.09
CA LEU A 52 0.84 -4.96 26.12
C LEU A 52 1.50 -4.17 24.99
N ALA A 53 2.41 -3.25 25.31
CA ALA A 53 3.16 -2.49 24.30
C ALA A 53 3.91 -3.42 23.34
N MET A 54 4.55 -4.47 23.87
CA MET A 54 5.25 -5.46 23.06
C MET A 54 4.29 -6.22 22.14
N ASP A 55 3.17 -6.71 22.67
CA ASP A 55 2.15 -7.43 21.87
C ASP A 55 1.64 -6.59 20.70
N LEU A 56 1.27 -5.33 20.95
CA LEU A 56 0.77 -4.44 19.91
C LEU A 56 1.86 -4.13 18.87
N SER A 57 3.11 -3.97 19.31
CA SER A 57 4.23 -3.64 18.42
C SER A 57 4.53 -4.75 17.40
N VAL A 58 4.32 -6.02 17.75
CA VAL A 58 4.52 -7.15 16.83
C VAL A 58 3.52 -7.07 15.66
N CYS A 59 2.25 -6.74 15.94
CA CYS A 59 1.27 -6.50 14.89
C CYS A 59 1.63 -5.27 14.05
N ASP A 60 2.06 -4.18 14.68
CA ASP A 60 2.43 -2.94 13.98
C ASP A 60 3.61 -3.16 13.01
N GLN A 61 4.59 -3.97 13.40
CA GLN A 61 5.68 -4.39 12.52
C GLN A 61 5.17 -5.21 11.33
N ALA A 62 4.21 -6.10 11.55
CA ALA A 62 3.61 -6.91 10.51
C ALA A 62 2.81 -6.06 9.49
N VAL A 63 2.10 -5.03 9.95
CA VAL A 63 1.43 -4.03 9.09
C VAL A 63 2.47 -3.23 8.30
N THR A 64 3.53 -2.77 8.97
CA THR A 64 4.62 -2.02 8.33
C THR A 64 5.26 -2.83 7.19
N ALA A 65 5.55 -4.11 7.42
CA ALA A 65 6.11 -4.99 6.39
C ALA A 65 5.17 -5.12 5.17
N ARG A 66 3.85 -5.21 5.40
CA ARG A 66 2.85 -5.27 4.32
C ARG A 66 2.81 -3.98 3.51
N ILE A 67 2.87 -2.82 4.17
CA ILE A 67 2.93 -1.51 3.50
C ILE A 67 4.19 -1.41 2.63
N VAL A 68 5.35 -1.83 3.14
CA VAL A 68 6.61 -1.84 2.38
C VAL A 68 6.49 -2.73 1.14
N ASN A 69 5.95 -3.94 1.29
CA ASN A 69 5.75 -4.86 0.16
C ASN A 69 4.78 -4.30 -0.88
N ALA A 70 3.67 -3.70 -0.45
CA ALA A 70 2.70 -3.08 -1.35
C ALA A 70 3.34 -1.92 -2.16
N ARG A 71 4.15 -1.08 -1.52
CA ARG A 71 4.89 0.01 -2.19
C ARG A 71 5.85 -0.53 -3.25
N LEU A 72 6.61 -1.59 -2.93
CA LEU A 72 7.51 -2.23 -3.89
C LEU A 72 6.76 -2.81 -5.10
N ALA A 73 5.61 -3.44 -4.86
CA ALA A 73 4.77 -3.98 -5.93
C ALA A 73 4.26 -2.88 -6.86
N ILE A 74 3.75 -1.76 -6.31
CA ILE A 74 3.29 -0.61 -7.08
C ILE A 74 4.44 0.00 -7.88
N GLN A 75 5.62 0.19 -7.28
CA GLN A 75 6.79 0.72 -7.99
C GLN A 75 7.18 -0.16 -9.18
N THR A 76 7.17 -1.48 -8.99
CA THR A 76 7.45 -2.45 -10.06
C THR A 76 6.44 -2.31 -11.20
N GLN A 77 5.15 -2.26 -10.89
CA GLN A 77 4.09 -2.08 -11.87
C GLN A 77 4.19 -0.75 -12.63
N LEU A 78 4.57 0.34 -11.96
CA LEU A 78 4.78 1.64 -12.59
C LEU A 78 5.95 1.62 -13.59
N ILE A 79 7.04 0.94 -13.25
CA ILE A 79 8.19 0.76 -14.15
C ILE A 79 7.79 -0.05 -15.38
N GLU A 80 7.10 -1.18 -15.19
CA GLU A 80 6.63 -2.03 -16.28
C GLU A 80 5.66 -1.29 -17.20
N THR A 81 4.69 -0.58 -16.62
CA THR A 81 3.72 0.24 -17.37
C THR A 81 4.43 1.33 -18.18
N SER A 82 5.48 1.93 -17.64
CA SER A 82 6.27 2.94 -18.34
C SER A 82 7.02 2.36 -19.55
N LYS A 83 7.61 1.16 -19.39
CA LYS A 83 8.26 0.43 -20.50
C LYS A 83 7.26 0.08 -21.59
N ILE A 84 6.08 -0.43 -21.22
CA ILE A 84 5.00 -0.75 -22.19
C ILE A 84 4.60 0.50 -22.97
N ARG A 85 4.41 1.63 -22.29
CA ARG A 85 4.07 2.90 -22.93
C ARG A 85 5.14 3.35 -23.93
N GLN A 86 6.41 3.26 -23.56
CA GLN A 86 7.53 3.61 -24.44
C GLN A 86 7.58 2.71 -25.67
N ASN A 87 7.40 1.39 -25.49
CA ASN A 87 7.38 0.44 -26.61
C ASN A 87 6.24 0.74 -27.59
N LEU A 88 5.04 1.02 -27.07
CA LEU A 88 3.89 1.38 -27.91
C LEU A 88 4.11 2.69 -28.66
N GLN A 89 4.74 3.69 -28.04
CA GLN A 89 5.13 4.93 -28.72
C GLN A 89 6.13 4.65 -29.84
N GLY A 90 7.14 3.80 -29.59
CA GLY A 90 8.09 3.36 -30.61
C GLY A 90 7.40 2.66 -31.79
N VAL A 91 6.51 1.69 -31.53
CA VAL A 91 5.77 1.00 -32.60
C VAL A 91 4.96 2.00 -33.45
N ARG A 92 4.29 2.97 -32.81
CA ARG A 92 3.55 4.02 -33.52
C ARG A 92 4.45 4.90 -34.39
N SER A 93 5.62 5.30 -33.87
CA SER A 93 6.56 6.11 -34.67
C SER A 93 7.12 5.33 -35.86
N TRP A 94 7.36 4.01 -35.69
CA TRP A 94 7.81 3.14 -36.77
C TRP A 94 6.73 2.96 -37.86
N GLN A 95 5.45 2.82 -37.49
CA GLN A 95 4.36 2.74 -38.45
C GLN A 95 4.19 4.04 -39.25
N GLY A 96 4.26 5.21 -38.59
CA GLY A 96 4.21 6.51 -39.28
C GLY A 96 5.42 6.77 -40.19
N GLN A 97 6.60 6.20 -39.88
CA GLN A 97 7.77 6.23 -40.77
C GLN A 97 7.68 5.21 -41.91
N SER A 98 7.03 4.06 -41.69
CA SER A 98 6.82 3.04 -42.72
C SER A 98 5.79 3.48 -43.77
N GLU A 99 4.83 4.34 -43.44
CA GLU A 99 3.89 4.96 -44.40
C GLU A 99 4.54 6.09 -45.21
N MET A 100 5.62 6.71 -44.71
CA MET A 100 6.42 7.73 -45.42
C MET A 100 7.74 7.20 -46.00
N GLY A 101 7.91 5.87 -46.08
CA GLY A 101 8.97 5.29 -46.90
C GLY A 101 8.69 5.58 -48.38
N PRO A 102 9.73 5.86 -49.22
CA PRO A 102 9.52 6.23 -50.61
C PRO A 102 8.69 5.14 -51.29
N THR A 103 7.51 5.52 -51.78
CA THR A 103 6.72 4.64 -52.63
C THR A 103 7.60 4.25 -53.81
N LEU A 104 7.70 2.95 -54.09
CA LEU A 104 8.46 2.37 -55.21
C LEU A 104 8.16 2.99 -56.60
N MET A 105 7.16 3.87 -56.70
CA MET A 105 6.87 4.68 -57.88
C MET A 105 7.81 5.89 -58.10
N ASP A 106 8.51 6.39 -57.07
CA ASP A 106 9.40 7.56 -57.19
C ASP A 106 10.81 7.21 -57.68
N GLN A 107 11.13 5.94 -57.90
CA GLN A 107 12.45 5.49 -58.38
C GLN A 107 12.49 5.12 -59.87
N LEU A 108 11.43 5.46 -60.63
CA LEU A 108 11.32 5.13 -62.06
C LEU A 108 11.07 6.34 -62.98
N ALA A 109 11.43 7.55 -62.57
CA ALA A 109 11.38 8.74 -63.43
C ALA A 109 12.78 9.28 -63.75
#